data_AF-A0A448KNT7-F1
#
_entry.id   AF-A0A448KNT7-F1
#
_cell.length_a   1.000
_cell.length_b   1.000
_cell.length_c   1.000
_cell.angle_alpha   90.00
_cell.angle_beta   90.00
_cell.angle_gamma   90.00
#
_symmetry.space_group_name_H-M   'P 1'
#
loop_
_entity.id
_entity.type
_entity.pdbx_description
1 polymer ?
#
loop_
_entity_poly.entity_id
_entity_poly.type
_entity_poly.pdbx_seq_one_letter_code
_entity_poly.pdbx_strand_id
1 'polypeptide(L)' 'MIPVGLELGISPAVTSMTRAWGDAWTNMIQPFWALPALAIAGLGAKDIMGYCVITLLFTGLVISLEFLFLV' A
#
# COMPACT_ATOMS: atom_id res chain seq x y z
N MET A 1 -16.56 -5.64 -6.51
CA MET A 1 -15.79 -6.07 -5.32
C MET A 1 -16.67 -6.06 -4.08
N ILE A 2 -17.14 -4.91 -3.58
CA ILE A 2 -18.01 -4.87 -2.37
C ILE A 2 -19.34 -5.63 -2.53
N PRO A 3 -20.12 -5.47 -3.63
CA PRO A 3 -21.36 -6.24 -3.81
C PRO A 3 -21.11 -7.75 -3.90
N VAL A 4 -20.02 -8.14 -4.57
CA VAL A 4 -19.60 -9.55 -4.68
C VAL A 4 -19.20 -10.11 -3.31
N GLY A 5 -18.49 -9.34 -2.49
CA GLY A 5 -18.17 -9.72 -1.12
C GLY A 5 -19.43 -9.98 -0.28
N LEU A 6 -20.46 -9.15 -0.46
CA LEU A 6 -21.74 -9.33 0.22
C LEU A 6 -22.44 -10.63 -0.19
N GLU A 7 -22.41 -10.99 -1.49
CA GLU A 7 -22.94 -12.27 -1.98
C GLU A 7 -22.18 -13.49 -1.43
N LEU A 8 -20.88 -13.32 -1.13
CA LEU A 8 -20.03 -14.34 -0.51
C LEU A 8 -20.12 -14.36 1.02
N GLY A 9 -21.00 -13.56 1.63
CA GLY A 9 -21.16 -13.46 3.09
C GLY A 9 -20.02 -12.71 3.80
N ILE A 10 -19.16 -12.00 3.05
CA ILE A 10 -18.08 -11.18 3.60
C ILE A 10 -18.63 -9.81 3.99
N SER A 11 -18.21 -9.29 5.14
CA SER A 11 -18.68 -7.98 5.57
C SER A 11 -18.23 -6.85 4.62
N PRO A 12 -19.08 -5.84 4.37
CA PRO A 12 -18.68 -4.65 3.60
C PRO A 12 -17.49 -3.91 4.24
N ALA A 13 -17.35 -3.96 5.56
CA ALA A 13 -16.24 -3.36 6.29
C ALA A 13 -14.90 -4.00 5.89
N VAL A 14 -14.82 -5.34 5.87
CA VAL A 14 -13.62 -6.06 5.42
C VAL A 14 -13.31 -5.74 3.97
N THR A 15 -14.31 -5.84 3.09
CA THR A 15 -14.10 -5.64 1.65
C THR A 15 -13.69 -4.20 1.29
N SER A 16 -14.20 -3.20 2.02
CA SER A 16 -13.80 -1.80 1.85
C SER A 16 -12.40 -1.52 2.41
N MET A 17 -12.07 -2.09 3.58
CA MET A 17 -10.76 -1.96 4.21
C MET A 17 -9.66 -2.59 3.34
N THR A 18 -9.84 -3.81 2.83
CA THR A 18 -8.87 -4.47 1.94
C THR A 18 -8.60 -3.64 0.69
N ARG A 19 -9.64 -3.01 0.13
CA ARG A 19 -9.47 -2.12 -1.03
C ARG A 19 -8.65 -0.87 -0.68
N ALA A 20 -8.93 -0.23 0.45
CA ALA A 20 -8.20 0.97 0.88
C ALA A 20 -6.73 0.66 1.17
N TRP A 21 -6.44 -0.45 1.83
CA TRP A 21 -5.07 -0.91 2.08
C TRP A 21 -4.34 -1.31 0.79
N GLY A 22 -5.04 -1.92 -0.17
CA GLY A 22 -4.46 -2.25 -1.48
C GLY A 22 -3.99 -1.00 -2.25
N ASP A 23 -4.82 0.06 -2.27
CA ASP A 23 -4.46 1.35 -2.88
C ASP A 23 -3.23 1.96 -2.17
N ALA A 24 -3.28 2.04 -0.84
CA ALA A 24 -2.18 2.56 -0.03
C ALA A 24 -0.86 1.79 -0.22
N TRP A 25 -0.93 0.45 -0.31
CA TRP A 25 0.23 -0.39 -0.51
C TRP A 25 0.91 -0.10 -1.84
N THR A 26 0.15 -0.09 -2.95
CA THR A 26 0.74 0.18 -4.27
C THR A 26 1.31 1.59 -4.39
N ASN A 27 0.78 2.56 -3.63
CA ASN A 27 1.30 3.92 -3.59
C ASN A 27 2.68 4.01 -2.92
N MET A 28 3.14 2.99 -2.19
CA MET A 28 4.49 2.98 -1.56
C MET A 28 5.63 2.98 -2.58
N ILE A 29 5.43 2.45 -3.79
CA ILE A 29 6.46 2.50 -4.83
C ILE A 29 6.57 3.89 -5.48
N GLN A 30 5.53 4.72 -5.37
CA GLN A 30 5.46 6.03 -6.00
C GLN A 30 6.01 7.09 -5.03
N PRO A 31 7.12 7.78 -5.37
CA PRO A 31 7.77 8.69 -4.43
C PRO A 31 7.10 10.08 -4.35
N PHE A 32 5.82 10.22 -4.68
CA PHE A 32 5.15 11.54 -4.76
C PHE A 32 5.11 12.28 -3.42
N TRP A 33 4.96 11.54 -2.33
CA TRP A 33 5.03 12.07 -0.97
C TRP A 33 6.44 12.53 -0.59
N ALA A 34 7.49 11.99 -1.24
CA ALA A 34 8.89 12.27 -0.94
C ALA A 34 9.50 13.35 -1.85
N LEU A 35 8.89 13.65 -3.01
CA LEU A 35 9.45 14.61 -3.98
C LEU A 35 9.83 15.98 -3.38
N PRO A 36 9.02 16.60 -2.49
CA PRO A 36 9.40 17.88 -1.88
C PRO A 36 10.66 17.79 -1.03
N ALA A 37 10.82 16.70 -0.26
CA ALA A 37 11.99 16.49 0.59
C ALA A 37 13.24 16.18 -0.26
N LEU A 38 13.09 15.42 -1.34
CA LEU A 38 14.17 15.15 -2.29
C LEU A 38 14.66 16.43 -2.96
N ALA A 39 13.75 17.33 -3.34
CA ALA A 39 14.12 18.63 -3.91
C ALA A 39 14.95 19.48 -2.94
N ILE A 40 14.59 19.50 -1.64
CA ILE A 40 15.36 20.19 -0.59
C ILE A 40 16.74 19.55 -0.40
N ALA A 41 16.83 18.22 -0.50
CA ALA A 41 18.07 17.47 -0.37
C ALA A 41 18.95 17.49 -1.64
N GLY A 42 18.49 18.08 -2.74
CA GLY A 42 19.21 18.07 -4.02
C GLY A 42 19.26 16.69 -4.69
N LEU A 43 18.32 15.79 -4.35
CA LEU A 43 18.22 14.44 -4.88
C LEU A 43 17.13 14.34 -5.95
N GLY A 44 17.31 13.42 -6.90
CA GLY A 44 16.32 13.09 -7.91
C GLY A 44 15.36 11.98 -7.44
N ALA A 45 14.23 11.84 -8.14
CA ALA A 45 13.25 10.78 -7.86
C ALA A 45 13.86 9.37 -7.97
N LYS A 46 14.82 9.16 -8.87
CA LYS A 46 15.52 7.87 -9.03
C LYS A 46 16.33 7.47 -7.80
N ASP A 47 16.78 8.43 -7.00
CA ASP A 47 17.70 8.17 -5.89
C ASP A 47 16.98 7.50 -4.70
N ILE A 48 15.66 7.67 -4.58
CA ILE A 48 14.83 7.02 -3.55
C ILE A 48 14.19 5.70 -4.02
N MET A 49 14.20 5.39 -5.31
CA MET A 49 13.43 4.26 -5.87
C MET A 49 13.80 2.91 -5.23
N GLY A 50 15.06 2.71 -4.87
CA GLY A 50 15.51 1.51 -4.15
C GLY A 50 14.80 1.35 -2.80
N TYR A 51 14.68 2.43 -2.04
CA TYR A 51 13.94 2.46 -0.77
C TYR A 51 12.44 2.18 -0.99
N CYS A 52 11.83 2.78 -2.02
CA CYS A 52 10.42 2.56 -2.37
C CYS A 52 10.12 1.09 -2.69
N VAL A 53 11.00 0.40 -3.43
CA VAL A 53 10.85 -1.04 -3.74
C VAL A 53 10.94 -1.90 -2.48
N ILE A 54 11.93 -1.66 -1.62
CA ILE A 54 12.05 -2.41 -0.36
C ILE A 54 10.84 -2.15 0.54
N THR A 55 10.38 -0.91 0.62
CA THR A 55 9.19 -0.54 1.38
C THR A 55 7.95 -1.23 0.83
N LEU A 56 7.76 -1.28 -0.49
CA LEU A 56 6.67 -2.01 -1.13
C LEU A 56 6.69 -3.50 -0.73
N LEU A 57 7.84 -4.17 -0.82
CA LEU A 57 7.93 -5.59 -0.51
C LEU A 57 7.71 -5.86 0.99
N PHE A 58 8.33 -5.08 1.86
CA PHE A 58 8.24 -5.25 3.30
C PHE A 58 6.82 -4.96 3.81
N THR A 59 6.24 -3.83 3.42
CA THR A 59 4.86 -3.49 3.81
C THR A 59 3.86 -4.46 3.22
N GLY A 60 4.07 -4.93 1.99
CA GLY A 60 3.24 -5.97 1.37
C GLY A 60 3.24 -7.26 2.18
N LEU A 61 4.40 -7.68 2.68
CA LEU A 61 4.48 -8.84 3.57
C LEU A 61 3.71 -8.61 4.87
N VAL A 62 3.92 -7.47 5.54
CA VAL A 62 3.25 -7.15 6.81
C VAL A 62 1.73 -7.08 6.63
N ILE A 63 1.24 -6.33 5.64
CA ILE A 63 -0.17 -6.19 5.31
C ILE A 63 -0.77 -7.57 5.00
N SER A 64 -0.10 -8.39 4.19
CA SER A 64 -0.59 -9.73 3.85
C SER A 64 -0.71 -10.63 5.08
N LEU A 65 0.27 -10.55 6.01
CA LEU A 65 0.22 -11.32 7.25
C LEU A 65 -0.90 -10.83 8.17
N GLU A 66 -1.10 -9.52 8.30
CA GLU A 66 -2.23 -8.97 9.07
C GLU A 66 -3.58 -9.44 8.52
N PHE A 67 -3.79 -9.34 7.20
CA PHE A 67 -5.01 -9.83 6.56
C PHE A 67 -5.17 -11.36 6.66
N LEU A 68 -4.09 -12.13 6.77
CA LEU A 68 -4.18 -13.59 6.90
C LEU A 68 -4.54 -14.05 8.33
N PHE A 69 -4.08 -13.32 9.35
CA PHE A 69 -4.22 -13.76 10.75
C PHE A 69 -5.26 -12.98 11.56
N LEU A 70 -5.57 -11.74 11.18
CA LEU A 70 -6.42 -10.83 11.97
C LEU A 70 -7.76 -10.48 11.31
N VAL A 71 -7.94 -10.83 10.03
CA VAL A 71 -9.15 -10.58 9.24
C VAL A 71 -9.76 -11.90 8.81
#